data_AF-A0A8J6DU65-F1
#
_entry.id   AF-A0A8J6DU65-F1
#
_cell.length_a   1.000
_cell.length_b   1.000
_cell.length_c   1.000
_cell.angle_alpha   90.00
_cell.angle_beta   90.00
_cell.angle_gamma   90.00
#
_symmetry.space_group_name_H-M   'P 1'
#
loop_
_entity.id
_entity.type
_entity.pdbx_description
1 polymer ?
#
loop_
_entity_poly.entity_id
_entity_poly.type
_entity_poly.pdbx_seq_one_letter_code
_entity_poly.pdbx_strand_id
1 'polypeptide(L)'
;MPRVLARSLCRTGARASDKSLGRGRAVSFCLGTSGGMSGYTPDEKLRLKQLRELRRKWLKDQELSSREPVLPPRKMWPMEAFWNNFLKDQAPWKNVIYKTYRHSIFAFTHVLIPAWIIHYYLKYHVNVSTLKSFLNLFLLLYKTTFYTKPYAIVERKPRIFPGDTILETGEVIPPMKEFPDQHH
;
A
#
# COMPACT_ATOMS: atom_id res chain seq x y z
N MET A 1 2.03 -29.73 10.73
CA MET A 1 2.17 -28.55 11.62
C MET A 1 3.66 -28.32 11.90
N PRO A 2 4.23 -27.11 11.87
CA PRO A 2 3.94 -25.92 11.06
C PRO A 2 5.20 -25.30 10.37
N ARG A 3 4.93 -24.49 9.33
CA ARG A 3 5.53 -23.20 8.95
C ARG A 3 7.04 -22.96 9.11
N VAL A 4 7.72 -22.71 7.98
CA VAL A 4 8.86 -21.77 7.95
C VAL A 4 8.43 -20.52 7.19
N LEU A 5 8.46 -19.41 7.92
CA LEU A 5 8.17 -18.05 7.51
C LEU A 5 9.19 -17.56 6.47
N ALA A 6 8.68 -16.94 5.41
CA ALA A 6 9.44 -16.09 4.52
C ALA A 6 9.67 -14.69 5.14
N ARG A 7 10.88 -14.14 4.96
CA ARG A 7 11.23 -12.71 4.89
C ARG A 7 12.50 -12.64 4.02
N SER A 8 12.48 -12.23 2.75
CA SER A 8 12.17 -10.90 2.21
C SER A 8 12.80 -9.78 3.03
N LEU A 9 13.89 -9.21 2.51
CA LEU A 9 14.09 -7.76 2.48
C LEU A 9 15.18 -7.35 1.48
N CYS A 10 14.89 -6.22 0.85
CA CYS A 10 15.39 -5.73 -0.41
C CYS A 10 16.85 -5.26 -0.44
N ARG A 11 17.37 -5.36 -1.66
CA ARG A 11 18.51 -4.68 -2.25
C ARG A 11 18.19 -3.19 -2.47
N THR A 12 19.00 -2.30 -1.91
CA THR A 12 19.35 -0.94 -2.37
C THR A 12 20.78 -0.73 -1.86
N GLY A 13 21.82 -0.33 -2.59
CA GLY A 13 21.93 0.50 -3.77
C GLY A 13 22.79 1.71 -3.37
N ALA A 14 24.11 1.62 -3.44
CA ALA A 14 25.01 2.78 -3.38
C ALA A 14 26.43 2.45 -3.87
N ARG A 15 27.04 3.48 -4.45
CA ARG A 15 28.14 3.53 -5.41
C ARG A 15 29.46 3.93 -4.72
N ALA A 16 30.55 3.33 -5.18
CA ALA A 16 31.95 3.79 -5.27
C ALA A 16 32.70 4.45 -4.08
N SER A 17 33.94 3.93 -3.91
CA SER A 17 35.19 4.60 -3.50
C SER A 17 35.33 5.06 -2.04
N ASP A 18 36.22 4.44 -1.26
CA ASP A 18 37.59 4.93 -1.07
C ASP A 18 38.43 3.94 -0.22
N LYS A 19 39.72 4.17 -0.24
CA LYS A 19 40.84 3.35 0.20
C LYS A 19 40.97 3.21 1.72
N SER A 20 41.56 2.07 2.08
CA SER A 20 42.48 1.84 3.21
C SER A 20 41.91 1.52 4.60
N LEU A 21 42.69 0.68 5.29
CA LEU A 21 42.65 0.31 6.71
C LEU A 21 41.67 -0.79 7.15
N GLY A 22 42.01 -2.01 6.72
CA GLY A 22 42.39 -3.12 7.61
C GLY A 22 41.68 -3.30 8.95
N ARG A 23 40.87 -4.36 9.06
CA ARG A 23 40.96 -5.28 10.20
C ARG A 23 40.48 -6.67 9.81
N GLY A 24 41.39 -7.63 9.98
CA GLY A 24 41.32 -8.97 9.44
C GLY A 24 40.13 -9.78 9.93
N ARG A 25 39.52 -10.48 8.97
CA ARG A 25 39.27 -11.90 9.13
C ARG A 25 39.73 -12.56 7.84
N ALA A 26 41.04 -12.80 7.79
CA ALA A 26 41.64 -13.64 6.78
C ALA A 26 41.00 -15.03 6.93
N VAL A 27 40.00 -15.32 6.10
CA VAL A 27 39.78 -16.70 5.70
C VAL A 27 41.07 -17.03 4.96
N SER A 28 41.93 -17.76 5.66
CA SER A 28 43.13 -18.36 5.11
C SER A 28 42.68 -19.17 3.90
N PHE A 29 42.71 -18.54 2.74
CA PHE A 29 42.74 -19.24 1.48
C PHE A 29 44.08 -19.94 1.55
N CYS A 30 44.04 -21.22 1.91
CA CYS A 30 45.19 -22.09 1.75
C CYS A 30 45.54 -22.02 0.27
N LEU A 31 46.42 -21.08 -0.10
CA LEU A 31 47.34 -21.24 -1.19
C LEU A 31 48.15 -22.47 -0.84
N GLY A 32 47.55 -23.64 -1.13
CA GLY A 32 48.28 -24.85 -1.39
C GLY A 32 49.13 -24.53 -2.59
N THR A 33 50.33 -24.06 -2.28
CA THR A 33 51.53 -24.21 -3.10
C THR A 33 51.42 -25.51 -3.88
N SER A 34 51.85 -25.44 -5.13
CA SER A 34 52.14 -26.54 -6.05
C SER A 34 53.12 -27.58 -5.46
N GLY A 35 52.80 -28.16 -4.30
CA GLY A 35 53.38 -29.37 -3.76
C GLY A 35 52.75 -30.52 -4.53
N GLY A 36 53.46 -30.97 -5.56
CA GLY A 36 53.00 -32.05 -6.40
C GLY A 36 52.77 -33.29 -5.57
N MET A 37 51.50 -33.60 -5.26
CA MET A 37 50.97 -34.95 -5.04
C MET A 37 51.76 -35.88 -4.09
N SER A 38 52.70 -35.42 -3.27
CA SER A 38 53.71 -36.29 -2.62
C SER A 38 53.25 -36.91 -1.30
N GLY A 39 52.13 -36.45 -0.74
CA GLY A 39 51.57 -36.93 0.53
C GLY A 39 50.26 -37.72 0.42
N TYR A 40 49.82 -38.04 -0.80
CA TYR A 40 48.55 -38.75 -1.06
C TYR A 40 48.84 -40.10 -1.72
N THR A 41 48.19 -41.17 -1.27
CA THR A 41 48.31 -42.51 -1.87
C THR A 41 47.68 -42.52 -3.28
N PRO A 42 48.10 -43.42 -4.18
CA PRO A 42 47.62 -43.43 -5.57
C PRO A 42 46.09 -43.58 -5.71
N ASP A 43 45.45 -44.31 -4.81
CA ASP A 43 43.99 -44.51 -4.75
C ASP A 43 43.23 -43.26 -4.26
N GLU A 44 43.77 -42.52 -3.30
CA GLU A 44 43.19 -41.25 -2.84
C GLU A 44 43.22 -40.19 -3.95
N LYS A 45 44.28 -40.18 -4.76
CA LYS A 45 44.39 -39.29 -5.93
C LYS A 45 43.37 -39.63 -7.01
N LEU A 46 43.14 -40.92 -7.25
CA LEU A 46 42.13 -41.40 -8.17
C LEU A 46 40.74 -40.98 -7.70
N ARG A 47 40.44 -41.19 -6.41
CA ARG A 47 39.19 -40.78 -5.78
C ARG A 47 38.95 -39.28 -5.85
N LEU A 48 39.97 -38.46 -5.59
CA LEU A 48 39.86 -37.00 -5.67
C LEU A 48 39.65 -36.52 -7.11
N LYS A 49 40.27 -37.17 -8.11
CA LYS A 49 40.00 -36.89 -9.53
C LYS A 49 38.54 -37.19 -9.87
N GLN A 50 38.05 -38.36 -9.48
CA GLN A 50 36.65 -38.76 -9.69
C GLN A 50 35.66 -37.77 -9.07
N LEU A 51 35.88 -37.39 -7.80
CA LEU A 51 35.02 -36.41 -7.12
C LEU A 51 35.08 -35.03 -7.78
N ARG A 52 36.25 -34.61 -8.26
CA ARG A 52 36.42 -33.31 -8.93
C ARG A 52 35.69 -33.29 -10.28
N GLU A 53 35.71 -34.38 -11.03
CA GLU A 53 34.98 -34.52 -12.28
C GLU A 53 33.46 -34.52 -12.06
N LEU A 54 32.97 -35.28 -11.07
CA LEU A 54 31.56 -35.28 -10.66
C LEU A 54 31.11 -33.89 -10.22
N ARG A 55 31.93 -33.19 -9.42
CA ARG A 55 31.61 -31.84 -8.94
C ARG A 55 31.53 -30.82 -10.07
N ARG A 56 32.40 -30.90 -11.08
CA ARG A 56 32.37 -29.99 -12.25
C ARG A 56 31.12 -30.23 -13.09
N LYS A 57 30.76 -31.50 -13.33
CA LYS A 57 29.52 -31.87 -14.02
C LYS A 57 28.29 -31.38 -13.25
N TRP A 58 28.24 -31.64 -11.95
CA TRP A 58 27.17 -31.17 -11.08
C TRP A 58 27.01 -29.64 -11.09
N LEU A 59 28.11 -28.90 -11.00
CA LEU A 59 28.07 -27.43 -11.08
C LEU A 59 27.59 -26.93 -12.44
N LYS A 60 27.93 -27.65 -13.52
CA LYS A 60 27.45 -27.35 -14.86
C LYS A 60 25.95 -27.61 -15.01
N ASP A 61 25.45 -28.67 -14.37
CA ASP A 61 24.02 -29.01 -14.37
C ASP A 61 23.16 -28.02 -13.54
N GLN A 62 23.79 -27.18 -12.70
CA GLN A 62 23.10 -26.09 -11.99
C GLN A 62 22.96 -24.82 -12.85
N GLU A 63 23.61 -24.73 -14.00
CA GLU A 63 23.39 -23.62 -14.94
C GLU A 63 22.02 -23.83 -15.60
N LEU A 64 21.03 -23.10 -15.11
CA LEU A 64 19.68 -23.15 -15.66
C LEU A 64 19.69 -22.60 -17.10
N SER A 65 19.14 -23.35 -18.05
CA SER A 65 18.90 -22.84 -19.41
C SER A 65 17.96 -21.62 -19.34
N SER A 66 18.04 -20.70 -20.31
CA SER A 66 17.18 -19.50 -20.36
C SER A 66 15.67 -19.78 -20.46
N ARG A 67 15.26 -21.07 -20.52
CA ARG A 67 13.86 -21.49 -20.43
C ARG A 67 13.44 -21.58 -18.97
N GLU A 68 12.75 -20.54 -18.53
CA GLU A 68 12.08 -20.53 -17.24
C GLU A 68 10.78 -21.37 -17.31
N PRO A 69 10.39 -22.07 -16.22
CA PRO A 69 9.05 -22.60 -16.08
C PRO A 69 8.07 -21.43 -15.93
N VAL A 70 7.50 -20.97 -17.04
CA VAL A 70 6.54 -19.87 -17.07
C VAL A 70 5.21 -20.38 -16.51
N LEU A 71 4.73 -19.74 -15.45
CA LEU A 71 3.37 -19.98 -14.96
C LEU A 71 2.37 -19.66 -16.08
N PRO A 72 1.25 -20.40 -16.20
CA PRO A 72 0.24 -20.07 -17.17
C PRO A 72 -0.21 -18.61 -16.97
N PRO A 73 -0.47 -17.88 -18.07
CA PRO A 73 -0.87 -16.48 -17.97
C PRO A 73 -2.13 -16.36 -17.10
N ARG A 74 -2.15 -15.36 -16.22
CA ARG A 74 -3.34 -15.09 -15.38
C ARG A 74 -4.53 -14.84 -16.31
N LYS A 75 -5.66 -15.49 -16.02
CA LYS A 75 -6.93 -15.21 -16.72
C LYS A 75 -7.34 -13.78 -16.39
N MET A 76 -7.38 -12.94 -17.42
CA MET A 76 -7.77 -11.54 -17.31
C MET A 76 -9.29 -11.43 -17.43
N TRP A 77 -9.88 -10.44 -16.77
CA TRP A 77 -11.32 -10.19 -16.89
C TRP A 77 -11.65 -9.63 -18.30
N PRO A 78 -12.85 -9.85 -18.86
CA PRO A 78 -13.19 -9.41 -20.22
C PRO A 78 -12.89 -7.92 -20.50
N MET A 79 -13.11 -7.04 -19.53
CA MET A 79 -12.77 -5.60 -19.67
C MET A 79 -11.25 -5.36 -19.73
N GLU A 80 -10.46 -6.10 -18.96
CA GLU A 80 -9.00 -5.99 -18.99
C GLU A 80 -8.45 -6.51 -20.31
N ALA A 81 -9.02 -7.61 -20.82
CA ALA A 81 -8.72 -8.12 -22.16
C ALA A 81 -9.08 -7.11 -23.26
N PHE A 82 -10.25 -6.47 -23.16
CA PHE A 82 -10.63 -5.39 -24.06
C PHE A 82 -9.61 -4.24 -24.04
N TRP A 83 -9.26 -3.72 -22.86
CA TRP A 83 -8.30 -2.62 -22.77
C TRP A 83 -6.91 -3.01 -23.30
N ASN A 84 -6.45 -4.23 -23.02
CA ASN A 84 -5.17 -4.72 -23.54
C ASN A 84 -5.18 -4.82 -25.07
N ASN A 85 -6.30 -5.25 -25.66
CA ASN A 85 -6.45 -5.28 -27.12
C ASN A 85 -6.59 -3.87 -27.71
N PHE A 86 -7.35 -2.99 -27.06
CA PHE A 86 -7.57 -1.62 -27.52
C PHE A 86 -6.26 -0.81 -27.54
N LEU A 87 -5.41 -0.98 -26.53
CA LEU A 87 -4.12 -0.30 -26.37
C LEU A 87 -2.97 -0.93 -27.19
N LYS A 88 -3.21 -2.04 -27.90
CA LYS A 88 -2.17 -2.78 -28.63
C LYS A 88 -1.44 -1.92 -29.68
N ASP A 89 -2.16 -1.02 -30.35
CA ASP A 89 -1.60 -0.15 -31.39
C ASP A 89 -0.79 1.03 -30.84
N GLN A 90 -0.71 1.20 -29.51
CA GLN A 90 0.05 2.26 -28.82
C GLN A 90 -0.25 3.70 -29.26
N ALA A 91 -1.43 3.96 -29.83
CA ALA A 91 -1.81 5.30 -30.27
C ALA A 91 -1.91 6.28 -29.06
N PRO A 92 -1.33 7.49 -29.13
CA PRO A 92 -1.27 8.42 -27.99
C PRO A 92 -2.65 8.78 -27.41
N TRP A 93 -3.65 8.97 -28.27
CA TRP A 93 -5.00 9.32 -27.84
C TRP A 93 -5.70 8.19 -27.08
N LYS A 94 -5.42 6.91 -27.42
CA LYS A 94 -5.96 5.75 -26.69
C LYS A 94 -5.43 5.70 -25.25
N ASN A 95 -4.16 6.04 -25.07
CA ASN A 95 -3.54 6.13 -23.74
C ASN A 95 -4.14 7.26 -22.90
N VAL A 96 -4.51 8.39 -23.52
CA VAL A 96 -5.20 9.48 -22.82
C VAL A 96 -6.56 9.00 -22.32
N ILE A 97 -7.38 8.36 -23.18
CA ILE A 97 -8.68 7.82 -22.78
C ILE A 97 -8.55 6.82 -21.63
N TYR A 98 -7.60 5.89 -21.73
CA TYR A 98 -7.37 4.89 -20.69
C TYR A 98 -6.98 5.51 -19.34
N LYS A 99 -6.13 6.54 -19.35
CA LYS A 99 -5.75 7.28 -18.13
C LYS A 99 -6.94 7.98 -17.51
N THR A 100 -7.74 8.68 -18.32
CA THR A 100 -8.95 9.37 -17.85
C THR A 100 -9.96 8.39 -17.26
N TYR A 101 -10.20 7.27 -17.93
CA TYR A 101 -11.08 6.19 -17.44
C TYR A 101 -10.59 5.62 -16.11
N ARG A 102 -9.30 5.27 -16.00
CA ARG A 102 -8.72 4.71 -14.78
C ARG A 102 -8.82 5.70 -13.61
N HIS A 103 -8.55 6.98 -13.85
CA HIS A 103 -8.67 8.01 -12.83
C HIS A 103 -10.12 8.25 -12.39
N SER A 104 -11.06 8.20 -13.33
CA SER A 104 -12.50 8.29 -13.06
C SER A 104 -12.98 7.15 -12.15
N ILE A 105 -12.61 5.90 -12.46
CA ILE A 105 -12.93 4.75 -11.61
C ILE A 105 -12.30 4.87 -10.24
N PHE A 106 -11.05 5.33 -10.16
CA PHE A 106 -10.38 5.55 -8.88
C PHE A 106 -11.13 6.57 -8.03
N ALA A 107 -11.50 7.74 -8.60
CA ALA A 107 -12.27 8.75 -7.90
C ALA A 107 -13.63 8.22 -7.43
N PHE A 108 -14.35 7.48 -8.26
CA PHE A 108 -15.64 6.90 -7.89
C PHE A 108 -15.50 5.91 -6.71
N THR A 109 -14.56 4.97 -6.83
CA THR A 109 -14.37 3.89 -5.85
C THR A 109 -13.76 4.35 -4.54
N HIS A 110 -12.82 5.29 -4.57
CA HIS A 110 -12.06 5.71 -3.38
C HIS A 110 -12.56 7.00 -2.76
N VAL A 111 -13.32 7.82 -3.49
CA VAL A 111 -13.86 9.10 -2.98
C VAL A 111 -15.37 9.02 -2.86
N LEU A 112 -16.08 8.72 -3.95
CA LEU A 112 -17.53 8.83 -3.97
C LEU A 112 -18.22 7.79 -3.10
N ILE A 113 -17.84 6.51 -3.24
CA ILE A 113 -18.42 5.42 -2.45
C ILE A 113 -18.15 5.63 -0.94
N PRO A 114 -16.91 5.88 -0.48
CA PRO A 114 -16.66 6.10 0.94
C PRO A 114 -17.33 7.36 1.48
N ALA A 115 -17.34 8.46 0.72
CA ALA A 115 -18.04 9.68 1.13
C ALA A 115 -19.55 9.44 1.30
N TRP A 116 -20.18 8.69 0.39
CA TRP A 116 -21.58 8.30 0.51
C TRP A 116 -21.85 7.40 1.71
N ILE A 117 -20.96 6.43 1.98
CA ILE A 117 -21.06 5.56 3.17
C ILE A 117 -20.95 6.38 4.45
N ILE A 118 -19.97 7.28 4.55
CA ILE A 118 -19.79 8.17 5.71
C ILE A 118 -21.01 9.06 5.88
N HIS A 119 -21.51 9.66 4.80
CA HIS A 119 -22.69 10.52 4.85
C HIS A 119 -23.94 9.75 5.33
N TYR A 120 -24.16 8.55 4.81
CA TYR A 120 -25.24 7.67 5.26
C TYR A 120 -25.09 7.32 6.75
N TYR A 121 -23.88 6.96 7.16
CA TYR A 121 -23.57 6.67 8.56
C TYR A 121 -23.92 7.86 9.47
N LEU A 122 -23.44 9.06 9.14
CA LEU A 122 -23.74 10.27 9.92
C LEU A 122 -25.24 10.57 9.95
N LYS A 123 -25.92 10.51 8.80
CA LYS A 123 -27.36 10.77 8.69
C LYS A 123 -28.19 9.87 9.61
N TYR A 124 -27.93 8.57 9.64
CA TYR A 124 -28.74 7.63 10.42
C TYR A 124 -28.25 7.40 11.86
N HIS A 125 -26.98 7.70 12.17
CA HIS A 125 -26.46 7.59 13.54
C HIS A 125 -26.64 8.86 14.38
N VAL A 126 -26.74 10.04 13.76
CA VAL A 126 -26.85 11.34 14.46
C VAL A 126 -28.26 11.93 14.38
N ASN A 127 -28.96 11.83 13.24
CA ASN A 127 -30.22 12.56 13.01
C ASN A 127 -31.51 11.74 13.22
N VAL A 128 -31.45 10.48 13.68
CA VAL A 128 -32.66 9.70 13.97
C VAL A 128 -33.18 10.05 15.37
N SER A 129 -33.66 11.29 15.49
CA SER A 129 -34.32 11.88 16.66
C SER A 129 -35.72 12.40 16.33
N THR A 130 -36.34 12.01 15.21
CA THR A 130 -37.67 12.48 14.81
C THR A 130 -38.68 11.39 14.44
N LEU A 131 -38.31 10.10 14.48
CA LEU A 131 -39.25 8.99 14.20
C LEU A 131 -39.00 7.74 15.06
N LYS A 132 -38.42 7.91 16.24
CA LYS A 132 -38.13 6.83 17.21
C LYS A 132 -39.11 6.74 18.38
N SER A 133 -40.13 7.59 18.44
CA SER A 133 -41.11 7.55 19.53
C SER A 133 -42.14 6.41 19.39
N PHE A 134 -42.43 5.97 18.15
CA PHE A 134 -43.45 4.93 17.90
C PHE A 134 -42.93 3.48 17.87
N LEU A 135 -41.62 3.28 17.67
CA LEU A 135 -41.00 1.94 17.61
C LEU A 135 -40.27 1.53 18.90
N ASN A 136 -40.22 2.40 19.90
CA ASN A 136 -39.45 2.19 21.13
C ASN A 136 -40.04 1.10 22.05
N LEU A 137 -41.33 0.78 21.89
CA LEU A 137 -41.96 -0.31 22.65
C LEU A 137 -41.66 -1.70 22.07
N PHE A 138 -41.51 -1.82 20.76
CA PHE A 138 -41.25 -3.10 20.07
C PHE A 138 -39.77 -3.53 20.14
N LEU A 139 -38.87 -2.58 20.39
CA LEU A 139 -37.42 -2.75 20.38
C LEU A 139 -36.79 -2.94 21.77
N LEU A 140 -37.61 -3.06 22.82
CA LEU A 140 -37.14 -3.24 24.20
C LEU A 140 -36.72 -4.68 24.52
N LEU A 141 -37.08 -5.65 23.65
CA LEU A 141 -36.74 -7.07 23.81
C LEU A 141 -35.47 -7.53 23.07
N TYR A 142 -34.85 -6.69 22.21
CA TYR A 142 -33.78 -7.19 21.32
C TYR A 142 -32.54 -6.29 21.14
N LYS A 143 -32.26 -5.30 22.01
CA LYS A 143 -31.24 -4.29 21.65
C LYS A 143 -30.40 -3.71 22.79
N THR A 144 -29.52 -4.52 23.36
CA THR A 144 -28.18 -4.03 23.73
C THR A 144 -27.37 -3.89 22.44
N THR A 145 -27.18 -2.68 21.88
CA THR A 145 -26.01 -2.28 21.03
C THR A 145 -26.14 -0.96 20.25
N PHE A 146 -27.22 -0.19 20.29
CA PHE A 146 -27.23 1.12 19.59
C PHE A 146 -27.74 2.24 20.48
N TYR A 147 -26.92 2.58 21.46
CA TYR A 147 -26.97 3.87 22.15
C TYR A 147 -26.63 4.98 21.14
N THR A 148 -27.63 5.73 20.70
CA THR A 148 -27.41 7.05 20.09
C THR A 148 -26.77 7.93 21.14
N LYS A 149 -25.54 8.36 20.90
CA LYS A 149 -24.76 9.14 21.85
C LYS A 149 -25.21 10.61 21.75
N PRO A 150 -25.89 11.19 22.76
CA PRO A 150 -26.09 12.63 22.78
C PRO A 150 -24.70 13.30 22.76
N TYR A 151 -24.55 14.41 22.03
CA TYR A 151 -23.27 15.10 21.80
C TYR A 151 -22.25 14.34 20.95
N ALA A 152 -22.67 13.37 20.12
CA ALA A 152 -21.75 12.69 19.19
C ALA A 152 -21.04 13.65 18.23
N ILE A 153 -21.73 14.73 17.81
CA ILE A 153 -21.19 15.81 17.00
C ILE A 153 -21.66 17.11 17.63
N VAL A 154 -20.73 17.89 18.19
CA VAL A 154 -20.99 19.22 18.74
C VAL A 154 -20.43 20.23 17.75
N GLU A 155 -21.32 20.84 16.97
CA GLU A 155 -20.94 21.96 16.11
C GLU A 155 -20.75 23.22 16.97
N ARG A 156 -19.68 23.97 16.71
CA ARG A 156 -19.53 25.30 17.31
C ARG A 156 -20.56 26.22 16.67
N LYS A 157 -21.25 27.00 17.49
CA LYS A 157 -22.15 28.05 17.01
C LYS A 157 -21.41 28.93 15.97
N PRO A 158 -22.02 29.23 14.81
CA PRO A 158 -21.39 30.06 13.80
C PRO A 158 -20.99 31.43 14.39
N ARG A 159 -19.89 32.01 13.88
CA ARG A 159 -19.51 33.38 14.24
C ARG A 159 -20.52 34.34 13.64
N ILE A 160 -20.86 35.35 14.43
CA ILE A 160 -21.91 36.29 14.14
C ILE A 160 -21.30 37.69 14.17
N PHE A 161 -21.56 38.47 13.14
CA PHE A 161 -21.06 39.84 13.00
C PHE A 161 -22.18 40.88 13.15
N PRO A 162 -21.84 42.11 13.56
CA PRO A 162 -22.79 43.23 13.57
C PRO A 162 -23.38 43.44 12.17
N GLY A 163 -24.71 43.50 12.06
CA GLY A 163 -25.45 43.57 10.80
C GLY A 163 -25.96 42.23 10.25
N ASP A 164 -25.52 41.09 10.78
CA ASP A 164 -26.03 39.77 10.38
C ASP A 164 -27.48 39.57 10.87
N THR A 165 -28.29 38.84 10.10
CA THR A 165 -29.66 38.45 10.46
C THR A 165 -29.74 36.99 10.86
N ILE A 166 -30.28 36.69 12.04
CA ILE A 166 -30.45 35.31 12.51
C ILE A 166 -31.68 34.71 11.81
N LEU A 167 -31.49 33.68 10.98
CA LEU A 167 -32.59 33.05 10.20
C LEU A 167 -33.73 32.50 11.07
N GLU A 168 -33.43 32.04 12.28
CA GLU A 168 -34.41 31.43 13.20
C GLU A 168 -35.20 32.47 14.01
N THR A 169 -34.66 33.67 14.21
CA THR A 169 -35.23 34.70 15.11
C THR A 169 -35.66 35.96 14.36
N GLY A 170 -35.12 36.20 13.16
CA GLY A 170 -35.36 37.41 12.36
C GLY A 170 -34.70 38.68 12.91
N GLU A 171 -33.95 38.58 14.01
CA GLU A 171 -33.28 39.71 14.67
C GLU A 171 -32.04 40.15 13.88
N VAL A 172 -31.98 41.44 13.56
CA VAL A 172 -30.82 42.10 12.95
C VAL A 172 -29.88 42.54 14.05
N ILE A 173 -28.61 42.15 13.96
CA ILE A 173 -27.66 42.43 15.02
C ILE A 173 -27.21 43.88 14.95
N PRO A 174 -27.22 44.61 16.08
CA PRO A 174 -26.93 46.03 16.07
C PRO A 174 -25.51 46.30 15.52
N PRO A 175 -25.34 47.38 14.73
CA PRO A 175 -24.05 47.78 14.24
C PRO A 175 -23.13 48.19 15.40
N MET A 176 -21.82 48.06 15.22
CA MET A 176 -20.86 48.57 16.21
C MET A 176 -20.97 50.09 16.33
N LYS A 177 -20.71 50.61 17.53
CA LYS A 177 -20.59 52.05 17.76
C LYS A 177 -19.42 52.60 16.94
N GLU A 178 -19.61 53.77 16.35
CA GLU A 178 -18.58 54.48 15.60
C GLU A 178 -17.36 54.73 16.49
N PHE A 179 -16.18 54.30 16.01
CA PHE A 179 -14.92 54.62 16.69
C PHE A 179 -14.46 56.00 16.20
N PRO A 180 -13.99 56.89 17.09
CA PRO A 180 -13.39 58.14 16.65
C PRO A 180 -12.13 57.83 15.85
N ASP A 181 -12.13 58.18 14.56
CA ASP A 181 -10.99 57.97 13.66
C ASP A 181 -9.79 58.80 14.14
N GLN A 182 -8.76 58.14 14.67
CA GLN A 182 -7.51 58.80 15.10
C GLN A 182 -6.42 58.82 14.02
N HIS A 183 -6.79 58.67 12.75
CA HIS A 183 -5.85 58.80 11.63
C HIS A 183 -5.72 60.26 11.19
N HIS A 184 -4.84 60.99 11.86
CA HIS A 184 -4.26 62.24 11.39
C HIS A 184 -2.78 62.04 11.03
#